data_AF-A0A3D2TRF6-F1
#
_entry.id   AF-A0A3D2TRF6-F1
#
_cell.length_a   1.000
_cell.length_b   1.000
_cell.length_c   1.000
_cell.angle_alpha   90.00
_cell.angle_beta   90.00
_cell.angle_gamma   90.00
#
_symmetry.space_group_name_H-M   'P 1'
#
loop_
_entity.id
_entity.type
_entity.pdbx_description
1 polymer ?
#
loop_
_entity_poly.entity_id
_entity_poly.type
_entity_poly.pdbx_seq_one_letter_code
_entity_poly.pdbx_strand_id
1 'polypeptide(L)'
;MKKLFKKQLDKKTIIKAVGTFAFVALIVYCSIAFLNNTADISRLNAKAAECDAQYQQQIKENDEIKAIVNSDNKDDYIEQKAREKGYAKEGETVYYDISSSK
;
A
#
# COMPACT_ATOMS: atom_id res chain seq x y z
N MET A 1 -8.66 -16.62 67.86
CA MET A 1 -8.36 -15.89 66.59
C MET A 1 -9.08 -16.61 65.44
N LYS A 2 -9.79 -15.86 64.59
CA LYS A 2 -10.36 -16.25 63.28
C LYS A 2 -11.30 -17.47 63.22
N LYS A 3 -12.60 -17.23 63.39
CA LYS A 3 -13.60 -17.89 62.54
C LYS A 3 -13.99 -16.91 61.44
N LEU A 4 -13.14 -16.84 60.41
CA LEU A 4 -13.50 -16.22 59.13
C LEU A 4 -14.65 -17.06 58.57
N PHE A 5 -15.88 -16.57 58.74
CA PHE A 5 -17.07 -17.17 58.15
C PHE A 5 -16.84 -17.26 56.63
N LYS A 6 -16.50 -18.47 56.14
CA LYS A 6 -16.64 -18.80 54.72
C LYS A 6 -18.13 -18.81 54.43
N LYS A 7 -18.66 -17.67 54.00
CA LYS A 7 -20.00 -17.57 53.42
C LYS A 7 -19.96 -18.37 52.12
N GLN A 8 -20.48 -19.59 52.16
CA GLN A 8 -20.65 -20.42 50.97
C GLN A 8 -21.56 -19.65 50.01
N LEU A 9 -21.00 -19.21 48.88
CA LEU A 9 -21.75 -18.54 47.83
C LEU A 9 -22.68 -19.56 47.18
N ASP A 10 -23.97 -19.20 47.02
CA ASP A 10 -24.95 -20.07 46.36
C ASP A 10 -24.47 -20.42 44.95
N LYS A 11 -24.61 -21.71 44.59
CA LYS A 11 -24.22 -22.27 43.29
C LYS A 11 -24.84 -21.49 42.14
N LYS A 12 -26.08 -21.00 42.30
CA LYS A 12 -26.75 -20.15 41.29
C LYS A 12 -26.06 -18.79 41.11
N THR A 13 -25.59 -18.18 42.19
CA THR A 13 -24.84 -16.90 42.15
C THR A 13 -23.47 -17.07 41.51
N ILE A 14 -22.79 -18.20 41.78
CA ILE A 14 -21.51 -18.52 41.14
C ILE A 14 -21.70 -18.75 39.64
N ILE A 15 -22.71 -19.52 39.23
CA ILE A 15 -22.99 -19.76 37.80
C ILE A 15 -23.31 -18.45 37.07
N LYS A 16 -24.11 -17.57 37.67
CA LYS A 16 -24.39 -16.24 37.10
C LYS A 16 -23.11 -15.40 36.99
N ALA A 17 -22.28 -15.36 38.03
CA ALA A 17 -21.04 -14.59 38.01
C ALA A 17 -20.05 -15.08 36.93
N VAL A 18 -19.91 -16.41 36.79
CA VAL A 18 -19.06 -17.02 35.74
C VAL A 18 -19.63 -16.73 34.34
N GLY A 19 -20.95 -16.83 34.16
CA GLY A 19 -21.61 -16.50 32.90
C GLY A 19 -21.42 -15.04 32.50
N THR A 20 -21.60 -14.10 33.44
CA THR A 20 -21.36 -12.68 33.20
C THR A 20 -19.89 -12.40 32.88
N PHE A 21 -18.96 -13.03 33.58
CA PHE A 21 -17.53 -12.87 33.31
C PHE A 21 -17.15 -13.38 31.91
N ALA A 22 -17.66 -14.55 31.51
CA ALA A 22 -17.44 -15.10 30.17
C ALA A 22 -18.02 -14.19 29.08
N PHE A 23 -19.20 -13.60 29.32
CA PHE A 23 -19.81 -12.67 28.39
C PHE A 23 -18.99 -11.37 28.23
N VAL A 24 -18.50 -10.81 29.33
CA VAL A 24 -17.62 -9.63 29.30
C VAL A 24 -16.31 -9.94 28.58
N ALA A 25 -15.71 -11.11 28.84
CA ALA A 25 -14.49 -11.53 28.15
C ALA A 25 -14.69 -11.67 26.63
N LEU A 26 -15.86 -12.17 26.21
CA LEU A 26 -16.21 -12.28 24.79
C LEU A 26 -16.35 -10.91 24.13
N ILE A 27 -16.99 -9.94 24.81
CA ILE A 27 -17.09 -8.56 24.29
C ILE A 27 -15.72 -7.90 24.16
N VAL A 28 -14.84 -8.06 25.15
CA VAL A 28 -13.47 -7.53 25.10
C VAL A 28 -12.69 -8.14 23.93
N TYR A 29 -12.76 -9.46 23.76
CA TYR A 29 -12.11 -10.16 22.65
C TYR A 29 -12.62 -9.67 21.28
N CYS A 30 -13.94 -9.56 21.10
CA CYS A 30 -14.53 -9.04 19.88
C CYS A 30 -14.07 -7.59 19.60
N SER A 31 -14.00 -6.75 20.64
CA SER A 31 -13.61 -5.35 20.49
C SER A 31 -12.16 -5.21 19.97
N ILE A 32 -11.24 -6.04 20.46
CA ILE A 32 -9.85 -6.09 19.99
C ILE A 32 -9.78 -6.60 18.54
N ALA A 33 -10.55 -7.63 18.20
CA ALA A 33 -10.61 -8.17 16.83
C ALA A 33 -11.13 -7.14 15.81
N PHE A 34 -12.14 -6.34 16.19
CA PHE A 34 -12.67 -5.26 15.33
C PHE A 34 -11.65 -4.14 15.07
N LEU A 35 -10.83 -3.79 16.07
CA LEU A 35 -9.80 -2.75 15.92
C LEU A 35 -8.69 -3.20 14.95
N ASN A 36 -8.23 -4.44 15.06
CA ASN A 36 -7.21 -4.98 14.17
C ASN A 36 -7.71 -5.03 12.71
N ASN A 37 -8.97 -5.43 12.50
CA ASN A 37 -9.57 -5.47 11.17
C ASN A 37 -9.76 -4.07 10.54
N THR A 38 -9.94 -3.02 11.35
CA THR A 38 -10.11 -1.65 10.85
C THR A 38 -8.79 -1.06 10.34
N ALA A 39 -7.68 -1.35 11.01
CA ALA A 39 -6.34 -0.95 10.56
C ALA A 39 -5.94 -1.64 9.26
N ASP A 40 -6.37 -2.89 9.06
CA ASP A 40 -6.15 -3.60 7.80
C ASP A 40 -6.97 -3.02 6.65
N ILE A 41 -8.21 -2.60 6.89
CA ILE A 41 -9.07 -1.96 5.87
C ILE A 41 -8.46 -0.64 5.37
N SER A 42 -7.94 0.22 6.25
CA SER A 42 -7.32 1.47 5.82
C SER A 42 -6.04 1.23 5.02
N ARG A 43 -5.22 0.26 5.45
CA ARG A 43 -4.00 -0.14 4.76
C ARG A 43 -4.29 -0.78 3.40
N LEU A 44 -5.33 -1.61 3.30
CA LEU A 44 -5.79 -2.21 2.04
C LEU A 44 -6.33 -1.16 1.08
N ASN A 45 -7.13 -0.21 1.57
CA ASN A 45 -7.63 0.90 0.77
C ASN A 45 -6.51 1.82 0.28
N ALA A 46 -5.50 2.11 1.12
CA ALA A 46 -4.34 2.89 0.72
C ALA A 46 -3.54 2.19 -0.38
N LYS A 47 -3.31 0.88 -0.25
CA LYS A 47 -2.65 0.07 -1.30
C LYS A 47 -3.46 -0.01 -2.58
N ALA A 48 -4.78 -0.13 -2.49
CA ALA A 48 -5.66 -0.12 -3.65
C ALA A 48 -5.60 1.23 -4.38
N ALA A 49 -5.64 2.34 -3.65
CA ALA A 49 -5.52 3.69 -4.21
C ALA A 49 -4.13 3.94 -4.84
N GLU A 50 -3.06 3.46 -4.21
CA GLU A 50 -1.70 3.55 -4.76
C GLU A 50 -1.58 2.73 -6.06
N CYS A 51 -2.12 1.51 -6.06
CA CYS A 51 -2.11 0.65 -7.24
C CYS A 51 -2.94 1.23 -8.39
N ASP A 52 -4.12 1.79 -8.10
CA ASP A 52 -4.95 2.47 -9.09
C ASP A 52 -4.25 3.72 -9.65
N ALA A 53 -3.61 4.53 -8.79
CA ALA A 53 -2.84 5.69 -9.24
C ALA A 53 -1.68 5.29 -10.17
N GLN A 54 -0.92 4.24 -9.84
CA GLN A 54 0.13 3.72 -10.70
C GLN A 54 -0.43 3.17 -12.03
N TYR A 55 -1.58 2.50 -11.98
CA TYR A 55 -2.24 1.98 -13.18
C TYR A 55 -2.70 3.11 -14.11
N GLN A 56 -3.36 4.14 -13.57
CA GLN A 56 -3.79 5.31 -14.36
C GLN A 56 -2.60 6.07 -14.95
N GLN A 57 -1.50 6.18 -14.21
CA GLN A 57 -0.27 6.78 -14.72
C GLN A 57 0.28 5.97 -15.90
N GLN A 58 0.37 4.64 -15.78
CA GLN A 58 0.83 3.78 -16.87
C GLN A 58 -0.10 3.79 -18.09
N ILE A 59 -1.42 3.89 -17.88
CA ILE A 59 -2.38 4.05 -18.99
C ILE A 59 -2.07 5.34 -19.75
N LYS A 60 -1.91 6.46 -19.02
CA LYS A 60 -1.61 7.76 -19.61
C LYS A 60 -0.28 7.76 -20.36
N GLU A 61 0.77 7.23 -19.75
CA GLU A 61 2.09 7.10 -20.39
C GLU A 61 2.03 6.23 -21.65
N ASN A 62 1.29 5.12 -21.61
CA ASN A 62 1.10 4.26 -22.78
C ASN A 62 0.31 4.96 -23.89
N ASP A 63 -0.72 5.74 -23.55
CA ASP A 63 -1.51 6.48 -24.53
C ASP A 63 -0.70 7.61 -25.16
N GLU A 64 0.14 8.31 -24.38
CA GLU A 64 1.10 9.29 -24.90
C GLU A 64 2.12 8.65 -25.85
N ILE A 65 2.72 7.52 -25.46
CA ILE A 65 3.67 6.79 -26.31
C ILE A 65 2.98 6.31 -27.60
N LYS A 66 1.76 5.79 -27.52
CA LYS A 66 0.99 5.37 -28.71
C LYS A 66 0.67 6.54 -29.62
N ALA A 67 0.28 7.69 -29.07
CA ALA A 67 0.01 8.89 -29.85
C ALA A 67 1.26 9.34 -30.63
N ILE A 68 2.43 9.28 -30.00
CA ILE A 68 3.71 9.62 -30.64
C ILE A 68 4.09 8.59 -31.69
N VAL A 69 3.96 7.30 -31.39
CA VAL A 69 4.26 6.20 -32.33
C VAL A 69 3.37 6.23 -33.57
N ASN A 70 2.11 6.68 -33.44
CA ASN A 70 1.17 6.78 -34.55
C ASN A 70 1.25 8.13 -35.29
N SER A 71 2.07 9.08 -34.82
CA SER A 71 2.27 10.37 -35.48
C SER A 71 3.32 10.27 -36.58
N ASP A 72 3.23 11.13 -37.59
CA ASP A 72 4.22 11.25 -38.67
C ASP A 72 5.63 11.65 -38.17
N ASN A 73 5.75 12.13 -36.93
CA ASN A 73 6.99 12.59 -36.28
C ASN A 73 7.66 11.52 -35.39
N LYS A 74 7.29 10.25 -35.56
CA LYS A 74 7.84 9.13 -34.78
C LYS A 74 9.37 9.06 -34.80
N ASP A 75 9.98 9.28 -35.97
CA ASP A 75 11.44 9.18 -36.15
C ASP A 75 12.20 10.23 -35.34
N ASP A 76 11.68 11.48 -35.30
CA ASP A 76 12.27 12.57 -34.52
C ASP A 76 12.21 12.29 -33.01
N TYR A 77 11.09 11.72 -32.54
CA TYR A 77 10.95 11.33 -31.13
C TYR A 77 11.91 10.20 -30.74
N ILE A 78 12.06 9.20 -31.62
CA ILE A 78 13.00 8.09 -31.40
C ILE A 78 14.43 8.63 -31.38
N GLU A 79 14.79 9.53 -32.28
CA GLU A 79 16.11 10.18 -32.28
C GLU A 79 16.34 10.94 -30.98
N GLN A 80 15.39 11.77 -30.52
CA GLN A 80 15.52 12.50 -29.26
C GLN A 80 15.75 11.56 -28.07
N LYS A 81 14.96 10.47 -27.95
CA LYS A 81 15.13 9.49 -26.87
C LYS A 81 16.43 8.70 -26.97
N ALA A 82 16.95 8.48 -28.18
CA ALA A 82 18.24 7.86 -28.40
C ALA A 82 19.38 8.80 -27.94
N ARG A 83 19.31 10.08 -28.27
CA ARG A 83 20.28 11.11 -27.84
C ARG A 83 20.31 11.28 -26.33
N GLU A 84 19.14 11.29 -25.66
CA GLU A 84 19.05 11.33 -24.19
C GLU A 84 19.79 10.17 -23.52
N LYS A 85 19.86 9.01 -24.18
CA LYS A 85 20.56 7.81 -23.71
C LYS A 85 22.02 7.74 -24.19
N GLY A 86 22.50 8.74 -24.92
CA GLY A 86 23.87 8.80 -25.45
C GLY A 86 24.09 7.99 -26.73
N TYR A 87 23.02 7.53 -27.40
CA TYR A 87 23.12 6.88 -28.70
C TYR A 87 23.20 7.91 -29.84
N ALA A 88 23.87 7.55 -30.92
CA ALA A 88 24.01 8.32 -32.14
C ALA A 88 23.56 7.49 -33.34
N LYS A 89 23.28 8.13 -34.47
CA LYS A 89 22.97 7.39 -35.70
C LYS A 89 24.21 6.65 -36.19
N GLU A 90 23.99 5.55 -36.89
CA GLU A 90 25.07 4.77 -37.50
C GLU A 90 25.87 5.63 -38.48
N GLY A 91 27.20 5.68 -38.31
CA GLY A 91 28.10 6.50 -39.14
C GLY A 91 28.21 7.97 -38.70
N GLU A 92 27.57 8.39 -37.61
CA GLU A 92 27.66 9.75 -37.11
C GLU A 92 28.84 9.95 -36.13
N THR A 93 29.63 11.00 -36.34
CA THR A 93 30.71 11.40 -35.41
C THR A 93 30.18 12.39 -34.38
N VAL A 94 30.13 11.99 -33.11
CA VAL A 94 29.70 12.86 -31.99
C VAL A 94 30.92 13.48 -31.30
N TYR A 95 30.90 14.81 -31.12
CA TYR A 95 31.94 15.55 -30.41
C TYR A 95 31.45 15.96 -29.02
N TYR A 96 32.26 15.71 -28.00
CA TYR A 96 31.99 16.15 -26.63
C TYR A 96 32.97 17.28 -26.26
N ASP A 97 32.44 18.39 -25.76
CA ASP A 97 33.28 19.48 -25.25
C ASP A 97 33.86 19.11 -23.88
N ILE A 98 35.17 18.87 -23.85
CA ILE A 98 35.92 18.56 -22.63
C ILE A 98 36.48 19.81 -21.93
N SER A 99 36.27 21.00 -22.47
CA SER A 99 36.80 22.25 -21.91
C SER A 99 36.17 22.61 -20.55
N SER A 100 34.97 22.09 -20.25
CA SER A 100 34.27 22.28 -18.99
C SER A 100 34.57 21.23 -17.91
N SER A 101 35.37 20.20 -18.21
CA SER A 101 35.82 19.22 -17.22
C SER A 101 37.11 19.68 -16.54
N LYS A 102 37.00 20.64 -15.61
CA LYS A 102 38.08 21.03 -14.68
C LYS A 102 37.56 21.18 -13.27
#